data_AF-A0A6I3SZA5-F1
#
_entry.id   AF-A0A6I3SZA5-F1
#
_cell.length_a   1.000
_cell.length_b   1.000
_cell.length_c   1.000
_cell.angle_alpha   90.00
_cell.angle_beta   90.00
_cell.angle_gamma   90.00
#
_symmetry.space_group_name_H-M   'P 1'
#
loop_
_entity.id
_entity.type
_entity.pdbx_description
1 polymer ?
#
loop_
_entity_poly.entity_id
_entity_poly.type
_entity_poly.pdbx_seq_one_letter_code
_entity_poly.pdbx_strand_id
1 'polypeptide(L)'
;MRPLISLLLLLAGLAFGTAAPAQTAATLLDTAAQYEHGEGVPRDLSVASLLYCRAARMGDPDAQYRLGWMIANGRGFTRDDGMAWQLFALAAAQQHAQAVALTATLPARPEAQLPRCMRPD
;
A
#
# COMPACT_ATOMS: atom_id res chain seq x y z
N MET A 1 -44.99 36.25 31.66
CA MET A 1 -43.91 37.17 31.21
C MET A 1 -42.62 36.36 31.25
N ARG A 2 -42.29 35.65 30.15
CA ARG A 2 -41.25 35.97 29.15
C ARG A 2 -39.80 35.89 29.69
N PRO A 3 -38.85 35.31 28.93
CA PRO A 3 -38.02 34.18 29.37
C PRO A 3 -36.50 34.44 29.26
N LEU A 4 -35.71 33.43 29.66
CA LEU A 4 -34.37 33.05 29.15
C LEU A 4 -33.68 34.03 28.17
N ILE A 5 -32.70 34.80 28.66
CA ILE A 5 -31.68 35.56 27.90
C ILE A 5 -30.50 35.68 28.89
N SER A 6 -29.25 35.24 28.72
CA SER A 6 -28.41 34.98 27.55
C SER A 6 -27.42 33.84 27.85
N LEU A 7 -27.56 32.75 27.10
CA LEU A 7 -26.48 31.82 26.80
C LEU A 7 -26.09 32.12 25.36
N LEU A 8 -24.94 32.76 25.10
CA LEU A 8 -24.38 32.88 23.75
C LEU A 8 -22.87 33.15 23.77
N LEU A 9 -22.13 32.04 23.61
CA LEU A 9 -21.09 31.84 22.59
C LEU A 9 -19.83 32.72 22.64
N LEU A 10 -18.88 32.33 23.50
CA LEU A 10 -17.45 32.53 23.26
C LEU A 10 -16.93 31.39 22.36
N LEU A 11 -16.83 31.75 21.08
CA LEU A 11 -15.88 31.29 20.06
C LEU A 11 -14.81 30.29 20.52
N ALA A 12 -14.94 29.03 20.11
CA ALA A 12 -13.81 28.14 19.87
C ALA A 12 -13.94 27.60 18.45
N GLY A 13 -13.04 28.05 17.58
CA GLY A 13 -13.11 27.88 16.14
C GLY A 13 -13.14 26.42 15.71
N LEU A 14 -14.22 26.04 15.03
CA LEU A 14 -14.23 24.84 14.21
C LEU A 14 -13.39 25.13 12.97
N ALA A 15 -12.09 24.85 13.06
CA ALA A 15 -11.26 24.63 11.89
C ALA A 15 -11.77 23.37 11.17
N PHE A 16 -12.79 23.54 10.32
CA PHE A 16 -13.11 22.55 9.28
C PHE A 16 -12.01 22.64 8.21
N GLY A 17 -10.81 22.17 8.57
CA GLY A 17 -9.85 21.72 7.57
C GLY A 17 -10.45 20.47 6.97
N THR A 18 -10.97 20.55 5.74
CA THR A 18 -11.35 19.38 4.97
C THR A 18 -10.07 18.59 4.66
N ALA A 19 -9.64 17.75 5.61
CA ALA A 19 -8.63 16.74 5.34
C ALA A 19 -9.22 15.85 4.23
N ALA A 20 -8.60 15.89 3.04
CA ALA A 20 -8.88 14.91 2.01
C ALA A 20 -8.85 13.51 2.68
N PRO A 21 -9.80 12.62 2.37
CA PRO A 21 -9.84 11.31 3.02
C PRO A 21 -8.47 10.65 2.85
N ALA A 22 -7.85 10.28 3.97
CA ALA A 22 -6.56 9.62 3.94
C ALA A 22 -6.72 8.31 3.16
N GLN A 23 -5.88 8.11 2.13
CA GLN A 23 -5.88 6.88 1.34
C GLN A 23 -5.53 5.70 2.26
N THR A 24 -6.34 4.65 2.24
CA THR A 24 -6.08 3.39 2.97
C THR A 24 -5.27 2.44 2.09
N ALA A 25 -4.62 1.44 2.70
CA ALA A 25 -3.89 0.43 1.96
C ALA A 25 -4.78 -0.31 0.94
N ALA A 26 -6.02 -0.62 1.32
CA ALA A 26 -7.02 -1.21 0.43
C ALA A 26 -7.33 -0.32 -0.78
N THR A 27 -7.61 0.98 -0.56
CA THR A 27 -7.88 1.89 -1.70
C THR A 27 -6.67 2.04 -2.63
N LEU A 28 -5.45 2.02 -2.08
CA LEU A 28 -4.23 2.05 -2.86
C LEU A 28 -4.02 0.76 -3.65
N LEU A 29 -4.32 -0.40 -3.05
CA LEU A 29 -4.27 -1.71 -3.70
C LEU A 29 -5.23 -1.78 -4.90
N ASP A 30 -6.47 -1.33 -4.70
CA ASP A 30 -7.50 -1.32 -5.75
C ASP A 30 -7.14 -0.34 -6.88
N THR A 31 -6.62 0.83 -6.53
CA THR A 31 -6.16 1.82 -7.52
C THR A 31 -4.95 1.28 -8.29
N ALA A 32 -4.02 0.61 -7.61
CA ALA A 32 -2.87 -0.02 -8.25
C ALA A 32 -3.31 -1.10 -9.26
N ALA A 33 -4.30 -1.93 -8.90
CA ALA A 33 -4.84 -2.95 -9.79
C ALA A 33 -5.48 -2.35 -11.06
N GLN A 34 -6.23 -1.26 -10.90
CA GLN A 34 -6.81 -0.52 -12.04
C GLN A 34 -5.73 -0.05 -13.01
N TYR A 35 -4.64 0.57 -12.53
CA TYR A 35 -3.52 0.96 -13.38
C TYR A 35 -2.75 -0.24 -13.94
N GLU A 36 -2.65 -1.34 -13.19
CA GLU A 36 -1.97 -2.54 -13.64
C GLU A 36 -2.67 -3.18 -14.86
N HIS A 37 -4.00 -3.21 -14.83
CA HIS A 37 -4.87 -3.89 -15.81
C HIS A 37 -5.48 -2.93 -16.85
N GLY A 38 -5.45 -1.62 -16.59
CA GLY A 38 -6.09 -0.62 -17.46
C GLY A 38 -7.61 -0.54 -17.28
N GLU A 39 -8.10 -0.79 -16.06
CA GLU A 39 -9.53 -0.79 -15.75
C GLU A 39 -10.00 0.63 -15.40
N GLY A 40 -10.75 1.26 -16.30
CA GLY A 40 -11.23 2.63 -16.12
C GLY A 40 -10.15 3.73 -16.22
N VAL A 41 -8.88 3.35 -16.30
CA VAL A 41 -7.71 4.22 -16.50
C VAL A 41 -6.76 3.63 -17.54
N PRO A 42 -5.93 4.44 -18.24
CA PRO A 42 -4.87 3.91 -19.08
C PRO A 42 -3.91 3.03 -18.26
N ARG A 43 -3.55 1.88 -18.81
CA ARG A 43 -2.62 0.95 -18.16
C ARG A 43 -1.25 1.62 -17.96
N ASP A 44 -0.79 1.67 -16.72
CA ASP A 44 0.51 2.23 -16.33
C ASP A 44 1.14 1.41 -15.19
N LEU A 45 2.14 0.60 -15.54
CA LEU A 45 2.83 -0.24 -14.57
C LEU A 45 3.72 0.55 -13.61
N SER A 46 4.17 1.75 -13.99
CA SER A 46 4.99 2.59 -13.12
C SER A 46 4.14 3.20 -12.01
N VAL A 47 2.92 3.65 -12.36
CA VAL A 47 1.96 4.14 -11.37
C VAL A 47 1.48 3.01 -10.46
N ALA A 48 1.13 1.85 -11.04
CA ALA A 48 0.71 0.68 -10.26
C ALA A 48 1.78 0.25 -9.24
N SER A 49 3.04 0.20 -9.66
CA SER A 49 4.14 -0.26 -8.81
C SER A 49 4.39 0.69 -7.62
N LEU A 50 4.24 2.01 -7.82
CA LEU A 50 4.33 3.01 -6.76
C LEU A 50 3.16 2.93 -5.77
N LEU A 51 1.94 2.71 -6.27
CA LEU A 51 0.75 2.55 -5.43
C LEU A 51 0.81 1.27 -4.59
N TYR A 52 1.19 0.14 -5.20
CA TYR A 52 1.47 -1.09 -4.46
C TYR A 52 2.56 -0.89 -3.41
N CYS A 53 3.63 -0.16 -3.74
CA CYS A 53 4.67 0.12 -2.76
C CYS A 53 4.15 0.92 -1.56
N ARG A 54 3.30 1.92 -1.81
CA ARG A 54 2.69 2.70 -0.72
C ARG A 54 1.78 1.82 0.16
N ALA A 55 0.95 0.96 -0.44
CA ALA A 55 0.10 0.02 0.29
C ALA A 55 0.93 -1.02 1.07
N ALA A 56 1.99 -1.57 0.46
CA ALA A 56 2.88 -2.55 1.09
C ALA A 56 3.63 -1.96 2.29
N ARG A 57 4.02 -0.68 2.21
CA ARG A 57 4.62 0.06 3.33
C ARG A 57 3.65 0.28 4.50
N MET A 58 2.34 0.26 4.24
CA MET A 58 1.32 0.28 5.29
C MET A 58 1.10 -1.10 5.93
N GLY A 59 1.84 -2.13 5.50
CA GLY A 59 1.78 -3.47 6.06
C GLY A 59 0.79 -4.41 5.36
N ASP A 60 0.10 -3.96 4.32
CA ASP A 60 -0.92 -4.76 3.65
C ASP A 60 -0.32 -6.00 2.96
N PRO A 61 -0.76 -7.23 3.32
CA PRO A 61 -0.14 -8.46 2.82
C PRO A 61 -0.42 -8.70 1.33
N ASP A 62 -1.59 -8.31 0.82
CA ASP A 62 -1.90 -8.40 -0.61
C ASP A 62 -0.99 -7.48 -1.42
N ALA A 63 -0.74 -6.26 -0.93
CA ALA A 63 0.15 -5.30 -1.56
C ALA A 63 1.60 -5.78 -1.54
N GLN A 64 2.08 -6.34 -0.42
CA GLN A 64 3.41 -6.93 -0.31
C GLN A 64 3.56 -8.08 -1.33
N TYR A 65 2.57 -8.98 -1.40
CA TYR A 65 2.55 -10.06 -2.39
C TYR A 65 2.57 -9.52 -3.83
N ARG A 66 1.71 -8.56 -4.18
CA ARG A 66 1.63 -8.02 -5.55
C ARG A 66 2.90 -7.28 -5.96
N LEU A 67 3.49 -6.50 -5.04
CA LEU A 67 4.76 -5.83 -5.28
C LEU A 67 5.89 -6.84 -5.51
N GLY A 68 5.96 -7.89 -4.68
CA GLY A 68 6.93 -8.97 -4.83
C GLY A 68 6.78 -9.68 -6.17
N TRP A 69 5.54 -9.97 -6.58
CA TRP A 69 5.25 -10.58 -7.86
C TRP A 69 5.64 -9.67 -9.04
N MET A 70 5.38 -8.36 -8.96
CA MET A 70 5.79 -7.40 -9.99
C MET A 70 7.32 -7.37 -10.13
N ILE A 71 8.06 -7.35 -9.01
CA ILE A 71 9.53 -7.35 -9.02
C ILE A 71 10.07 -8.67 -9.57
N ALA A 72 9.54 -9.83 -9.15
CA ALA A 72 9.96 -11.13 -9.69
C ALA A 72 9.76 -11.26 -11.22
N ASN A 73 8.80 -10.52 -11.78
CA ASN A 73 8.48 -10.52 -13.20
C ASN A 73 9.07 -9.31 -13.96
N GLY A 74 9.81 -8.42 -13.30
CA GLY A 74 10.36 -7.21 -13.92
C GLY A 74 9.28 -6.24 -14.43
N ARG A 75 8.12 -6.18 -13.77
CA ARG A 75 6.98 -5.32 -14.14
C ARG A 75 7.02 -4.03 -13.33
N GLY A 76 7.28 -2.89 -13.98
CA GLY A 76 7.39 -1.60 -13.31
C GLY A 76 8.61 -1.46 -12.38
N PHE A 77 9.45 -2.49 -12.31
CA PHE A 77 10.73 -2.57 -11.60
C PHE A 77 11.71 -3.42 -12.40
N THR A 78 13.00 -3.27 -12.13
CA THR A 78 14.00 -4.26 -12.59
C THR A 78 13.79 -5.56 -11.83
N ARG A 79 13.95 -6.69 -12.50
CA ARG A 79 13.77 -8.00 -11.87
C ARG A 79 14.80 -8.24 -10.76
N ASP A 80 14.31 -8.61 -9.59
CA ASP A 80 15.14 -8.97 -8.43
C ASP A 80 14.41 -10.03 -7.58
N ASP A 81 14.79 -11.29 -7.77
CA ASP A 81 14.14 -12.43 -7.10
C ASP A 81 14.40 -12.44 -5.59
N GLY A 82 15.51 -11.82 -5.11
CA GLY A 82 15.80 -11.72 -3.69
C GLY A 82 14.93 -10.67 -3.00
N MET A 83 14.78 -9.51 -3.62
CA MET A 83 13.85 -8.47 -3.18
C MET A 83 12.40 -8.97 -3.20
N ALA A 84 12.02 -9.74 -4.23
CA ALA A 84 10.71 -10.36 -4.30
C ALA A 84 10.48 -11.37 -3.15
N TRP A 85 11.47 -12.22 -2.85
CA TRP A 85 11.37 -13.17 -1.74
C TRP A 85 11.14 -12.48 -0.39
N GLN A 86 11.81 -11.36 -0.13
CA GLN A 86 11.60 -10.56 1.08
C GLN A 86 10.14 -10.08 1.22
N LEU A 87 9.57 -9.58 0.13
CA LEU A 87 8.18 -9.14 0.11
C LEU A 87 7.20 -10.29 0.32
N PHE A 88 7.48 -11.46 -0.29
CA PHE A 88 6.70 -12.67 -0.02
C PHE A 88 6.85 -13.13 1.43
N ALA A 89 8.03 -13.02 2.03
CA ALA A 89 8.26 -13.36 3.44
C ALA A 89 7.43 -12.47 4.38
N LEU A 90 7.34 -11.16 4.10
CA LEU A 90 6.48 -10.24 4.86
C LEU A 90 5.00 -10.63 4.75
N ALA A 91 4.52 -10.91 3.53
CA ALA A 91 3.13 -11.33 3.31
C ALA A 91 2.84 -12.71 3.95
N ALA A 92 3.79 -13.65 3.86
CA ALA A 92 3.69 -14.99 4.43
C ALA A 92 3.67 -14.96 5.97
N ALA A 93 4.42 -14.06 6.60
CA ALA A 93 4.37 -13.85 8.05
C ALA A 93 2.95 -13.46 8.52
N GLN A 94 2.18 -12.81 7.64
CA GLN A 94 0.78 -12.45 7.85
C GLN A 94 -0.22 -13.50 7.32
N GLN A 95 0.25 -14.73 7.06
CA GLN A 95 -0.55 -15.87 6.58
C GLN A 95 -1.15 -15.70 5.17
N HIS A 96 -0.58 -14.85 4.32
CA HIS A 96 -1.03 -14.73 2.92
C HIS A 96 -0.73 -16.01 2.14
N ALA A 97 -1.78 -16.75 1.74
CA ALA A 97 -1.69 -18.11 1.23
C ALA A 97 -0.74 -18.27 0.02
N GLN A 98 -0.86 -17.42 -1.01
CA GLN A 98 0.04 -17.50 -2.16
C GLN A 98 1.49 -17.17 -1.80
N ALA A 99 1.71 -16.31 -0.80
CA ALA A 99 3.05 -15.89 -0.42
C ALA A 99 3.76 -17.00 0.35
N VAL A 100 3.04 -17.74 1.21
CA VAL A 100 3.55 -18.94 1.90
C VAL A 100 4.01 -20.01 0.89
N ALA A 101 3.24 -20.22 -0.17
CA ALA A 101 3.65 -21.17 -1.22
C ALA A 101 4.91 -20.69 -1.97
N LEU A 102 5.03 -19.40 -2.23
CA LEU A 102 6.18 -18.82 -2.92
C LEU A 102 7.46 -18.85 -2.08
N THR A 103 7.39 -18.59 -0.78
CA THR A 103 8.57 -18.65 0.10
C THR A 103 9.12 -20.06 0.28
N ALA A 104 8.27 -21.09 0.12
CA ALA A 104 8.69 -22.49 0.13
C ALA A 104 9.36 -22.96 -1.17
N THR A 105 9.10 -22.28 -2.29
CA THR A 105 9.59 -22.66 -3.63
C THR A 105 10.76 -21.81 -4.11
N LEU A 106 10.84 -20.57 -3.66
CA LEU A 106 11.93 -19.64 -3.98
C LEU A 106 13.06 -19.77 -2.94
N PRO A 107 14.33 -19.66 -3.38
CA PRO A 107 15.47 -19.71 -2.46
C PRO A 107 15.38 -18.55 -1.47
N ALA A 108 15.58 -18.84 -0.18
CA ALA A 108 15.59 -17.82 0.85
C ALA A 108 16.71 -16.80 0.61
N ARG A 109 16.37 -15.51 0.71
CA ARG A 109 17.29 -14.39 0.54
C ARG A 109 17.14 -13.38 1.68
N PRO A 110 17.36 -13.80 2.94
CA PRO A 110 17.19 -12.94 4.12
C PRO A 110 18.05 -11.66 4.07
N GLU A 111 19.14 -11.66 3.30
CA GLU A 111 20.03 -10.52 3.09
C GLU A 111 19.58 -9.52 2.00
N ALA A 112 18.61 -9.89 1.17
CA ALA A 112 18.11 -8.99 0.13
C ALA A 112 17.40 -7.78 0.75
N GLN A 113 17.53 -6.63 0.10
CA GLN A 113 16.95 -5.38 0.59
C GLN A 113 15.53 -5.22 0.05
N LEU A 114 14.63 -4.68 0.89
CA LEU A 114 13.32 -4.20 0.42
C LEU A 114 13.48 -3.06 -0.61
N PRO A 115 12.49 -2.87 -1.50
CA PRO A 115 12.53 -1.77 -2.46
C PRO A 115 12.67 -0.43 -1.74
N ARG A 116 13.38 0.53 -2.37
CA ARG A 116 13.69 1.83 -1.75
C ARG A 116 12.45 2.55 -1.21
N CYS A 117 11.32 2.40 -1.88
CA CYS A 117 10.06 3.03 -1.49
C CYS A 117 9.44 2.44 -0.20
N MET A 118 9.90 1.30 0.31
CA MET A 118 9.49 0.72 1.61
C MET A 118 10.51 0.94 2.73
N ARG A 119 11.69 1.48 2.42
CA ARG A 119 12.71 1.74 3.46
C ARG A 119 12.29 2.98 4.27
N PRO A 120 12.54 3.00 5.59
CA PRO A 120 12.45 4.24 6.36
C PRO A 120 13.47 5.25 5.80
N ASP A 121 13.06 6.52 5.75
CA ASP A 121 13.90 7.64 5.31
C ASP A 121 15.11 7.87 6.23
#